data_AF-A0A0J7MM09-F1
#
_entry.id   AF-A0A0J7MM09-F1
#
_cell.length_a   1.000
_cell.length_b   1.000
_cell.length_c   1.000
_cell.angle_alpha   90.00
_cell.angle_beta   90.00
_cell.angle_gamma   90.00
#
_symmetry.space_group_name_H-M   'P 1'
#
loop_
_entity.id
_entity.type
_entity.pdbx_description
1 polymer ?
#
loop_
_entity_poly.entity_id
_entity_poly.type
_entity_poly.pdbx_seq_one_letter_code
_entity_poly.pdbx_strand_id
1 'polypeptide(L)'
;KLAQRMGIHPQKGTGQIQLADGAPAHVPGTITLTIHVRRRPITHTFSILPTLTDAVLIGIDLWARLGIPLTPPCQCPANPKTPACGLASGLATRTTDEDKRLQSFLGNELPKFEGITGPTSLITHRIRLTNPTPTKQRYRPRNPAMQEVIDQEVENMEKRASSNHRAAHGVPRS
;
A
#
# COMPACT_ATOMS: atom_id res chain seq x y z
N LYS A 1 3.39 -6.38 17.61
CA LYS A 1 4.06 -7.12 18.71
C LYS A 1 5.15 -6.32 19.47
N LEU A 2 5.61 -5.16 18.98
CA LEU A 2 6.58 -4.31 19.67
C LEU A 2 5.95 -3.40 20.76
N ALA A 3 4.85 -2.69 20.43
CA ALA A 3 4.19 -1.76 21.36
C ALA A 3 3.76 -2.39 22.70
N GLN A 4 3.18 -3.60 22.64
CA GLN A 4 2.80 -4.38 23.82
C GLN A 4 4.02 -4.80 24.67
N ARG A 5 5.13 -5.18 24.03
CA ARG A 5 6.37 -5.56 24.72
C ARG A 5 7.05 -4.39 25.41
N MET A 6 6.88 -3.18 24.88
CA MET A 6 7.39 -1.96 25.49
C MET A 6 6.46 -1.38 26.57
N GLY A 7 5.32 -2.04 26.86
CA GLY A 7 4.34 -1.55 27.84
C GLY A 7 3.62 -0.26 27.41
N ILE A 8 3.67 0.08 26.13
CA ILE A 8 3.15 1.35 25.64
C ILE A 8 1.71 1.15 25.18
N HIS A 9 0.83 1.97 25.72
CA HIS A 9 -0.60 1.89 25.52
C HIS A 9 -0.98 2.71 24.28
N PRO A 10 -1.51 2.09 23.22
CA PRO A 10 -1.91 2.81 22.01
C PRO A 10 -3.07 3.76 22.29
N GLN A 11 -3.07 4.91 21.64
CA GLN A 11 -4.29 5.69 21.48
C GLN A 11 -5.19 4.94 20.50
N LYS A 12 -6.38 4.54 20.97
CA LYS A 12 -7.36 3.86 20.13
C LYS A 12 -7.83 4.82 19.03
N GLY A 13 -7.82 4.32 17.80
CA GLY A 13 -8.35 5.02 16.64
C GLY A 13 -8.70 3.99 15.60
N THR A 14 -9.85 4.11 14.95
CA THR A 14 -10.27 3.21 13.88
C THR A 14 -9.89 3.85 12.55
N GLY A 15 -8.84 3.33 11.92
CA GLY A 15 -8.43 3.72 10.58
C GLY A 15 -8.31 2.50 9.67
N GLN A 16 -8.61 2.68 8.38
CA GLN A 16 -8.24 1.73 7.34
C GLN A 16 -7.17 2.37 6.45
N ILE A 17 -6.14 1.60 6.14
CA ILE A 17 -5.14 1.98 5.14
C ILE A 17 -5.10 0.93 4.04
N GLN A 18 -4.70 1.33 2.84
CA GLN A 18 -4.45 0.42 1.74
C GLN A 18 -2.96 0.06 1.72
N LEU A 19 -2.66 -1.24 1.72
CA LEU A 19 -1.29 -1.75 1.58
C LEU A 19 -0.83 -1.69 0.11
N ALA A 20 0.47 -1.92 -0.10
CA ALA A 20 1.07 -1.87 -1.45
C ALA A 20 0.53 -2.93 -2.41
N ASP A 21 0.01 -4.04 -1.88
CA ASP A 21 -0.69 -5.09 -2.63
C ASP A 21 -2.18 -4.75 -2.91
N GLY A 22 -2.63 -3.57 -2.50
CA GLY A 22 -4.01 -3.10 -2.63
C GLY A 22 -4.94 -3.62 -1.53
N ALA A 23 -4.48 -4.50 -0.63
CA ALA A 23 -5.30 -5.06 0.43
C ALA A 23 -5.58 -4.01 1.53
N PRO A 24 -6.82 -3.96 2.05
CA PRO A 24 -7.12 -3.11 3.20
C PRO A 24 -6.50 -3.68 4.47
N ALA A 25 -5.84 -2.83 5.25
CA ALA A 25 -5.33 -3.15 6.57
C ALA A 25 -5.98 -2.27 7.64
N HIS A 26 -6.45 -2.92 8.70
CA HIS A 26 -7.01 -2.24 9.85
C HIS A 26 -5.90 -1.69 10.75
N VAL A 27 -5.97 -0.39 11.04
CA VAL A 27 -5.10 0.32 11.97
C VAL A 27 -5.89 0.50 13.27
N PRO A 28 -5.62 -0.29 14.33
CA PRO A 28 -6.34 -0.22 15.62
C PRO A 28 -6.01 1.02 16.45
N GLY A 29 -5.00 1.79 16.05
CA GLY A 29 -4.62 2.99 16.76
C GLY A 29 -3.24 3.48 16.39
N THR A 30 -2.83 4.53 17.08
CA THR A 30 -1.52 5.16 16.93
C THR A 30 -0.77 5.15 18.26
N ILE A 31 0.54 5.32 18.15
CA ILE A 31 1.46 5.36 19.28
C ILE A 31 2.49 6.44 19.03
N THR A 32 2.57 7.41 19.95
CA THR A 32 3.60 8.45 19.89
C THR A 32 4.82 7.98 20.64
N LEU A 33 5.95 7.89 19.94
CA LEU A 33 7.23 7.45 20.49
C LEU A 33 8.28 8.52 20.27
N THR A 34 9.15 8.70 21.27
CA THR A 34 10.41 9.41 21.09
C THR A 34 11.48 8.41 20.68
N ILE A 35 11.84 8.42 19.40
CA ILE A 35 12.91 7.59 18.85
C ILE A 35 14.21 8.38 18.78
N HIS A 36 15.34 7.70 18.96
CA HIS A 36 16.65 8.29 18.81
C HIS A 36 17.24 7.85 17.47
N VAL A 37 17.34 8.77 16.52
CA VAL A 37 18.05 8.52 15.26
C VAL A 37 19.39 9.24 15.33
N ARG A 38 20.47 8.45 15.30
CA ARG A 38 21.84 8.90 15.60
C ARG A 38 21.96 9.53 16.99
N ARG A 39 21.81 10.85 17.11
CA ARG A 39 21.92 11.63 18.36
C ARG A 39 20.76 12.61 18.57
N ARG A 40 19.73 12.56 17.72
CA ARG A 40 18.59 13.47 17.80
C ARG A 40 17.35 12.73 18.29
N PRO A 41 16.78 13.10 19.44
CA PRO A 41 15.48 12.58 19.85
C PRO A 41 14.40 13.18 18.94
N ILE A 42 13.55 12.33 18.38
CA ILE A 42 12.44 12.74 17.53
C ILE A 42 11.17 12.08 18.02
N THR A 43 10.20 12.91 18.35
CA THR A 43 8.84 12.46 18.67
C THR A 43 8.05 12.29 17.39
N HIS A 44 7.58 11.07 17.15
CA HIS A 44 6.80 10.70 15.98
C HIS A 44 5.64 9.78 16.35
N THR A 45 4.52 9.96 15.66
CA THR A 45 3.31 9.18 15.86
C THR A 45 3.23 8.08 14.82
N PHE A 46 3.37 6.84 15.27
CA PHE A 46 3.32 5.65 14.43
C PHE A 46 1.90 5.07 14.40
N SER A 47 1.48 4.58 13.26
CA SER A 47 0.30 3.73 13.12
C SER A 47 0.64 2.29 13.51
N ILE A 48 -0.25 1.64 14.24
CA ILE A 48 -0.07 0.22 14.58
C ILE A 48 -0.60 -0.61 13.43
N LEU A 49 0.24 -1.50 12.90
CA LEU A 49 -0.14 -2.45 11.87
C LEU A 49 0.06 -3.87 12.41
N PRO A 50 -1.04 -4.56 12.78
CA PRO A 50 -0.94 -5.91 13.35
C PRO A 50 -0.34 -6.94 12.38
N THR A 51 -0.55 -6.72 11.07
CA THR A 51 -0.12 -7.59 9.98
C THR A 51 1.34 -7.39 9.57
N LEU A 52 2.03 -6.39 10.12
CA LEU A 52 3.42 -6.12 9.76
C LEU A 52 4.36 -7.17 10.36
N THR A 53 5.11 -7.85 9.49
CA THR A 53 6.11 -8.86 9.89
C THR A 53 7.31 -8.21 10.58
N ASP A 54 7.73 -7.05 10.07
CA ASP A 54 8.83 -6.26 10.64
C ASP A 54 8.40 -5.45 11.87
N ALA A 55 9.37 -5.12 12.72
CA ALA A 55 9.09 -4.46 13.99
C ALA A 55 8.58 -3.01 13.84
N VAL A 56 9.11 -2.25 12.87
CA VAL A 56 8.78 -0.85 12.57
C VAL A 56 9.03 -0.57 11.09
N LEU A 57 8.10 0.13 10.44
CA LEU A 57 8.28 0.68 9.10
C LEU A 57 8.40 2.21 9.20
N ILE A 58 9.43 2.78 8.58
CA ILE A 58 9.69 4.22 8.58
C ILE A 58 9.25 4.77 7.22
N GLY A 59 8.17 5.55 7.21
CA GLY A 59 7.65 6.18 6.01
C GLY A 59 8.50 7.35 5.50
N ILE A 60 8.23 7.80 4.28
CA ILE A 60 8.91 8.92 3.63
C ILE A 60 8.76 10.24 4.41
N ASP A 61 7.70 10.38 5.20
CA ASP A 61 7.41 11.51 6.07
C ASP A 61 8.47 11.65 7.17
N LEU A 62 8.78 10.54 7.85
CA LEU A 62 9.80 10.50 8.89
C LEU A 62 11.20 10.58 8.28
N TRP A 63 11.42 10.02 7.09
CA TRP A 63 12.69 10.20 6.34
C TRP A 63 12.95 11.66 5.97
N ALA A 64 11.94 12.36 5.45
CA ALA A 64 12.04 13.77 5.10
C ALA A 64 12.33 14.63 6.33
N ARG A 65 11.64 14.35 7.44
CA ARG A 65 11.87 15.04 8.73
C ARG A 65 13.26 14.78 9.32
N LEU A 66 13.83 13.61 9.03
CA LEU A 66 15.19 13.24 9.43
C LEU A 66 16.26 13.84 8.51
N GLY A 67 15.87 14.37 7.34
CA GLY A 67 16.81 14.87 6.34
C GLY A 67 17.77 13.79 5.85
N ILE A 68 17.31 12.54 5.76
CA ILE A 68 18.14 11.43 5.25
C ILE A 68 18.25 11.59 3.75
N PRO A 69 19.44 11.89 3.20
CA PRO A 69 19.61 12.00 1.76
C PRO A 69 19.50 10.60 1.14
N LEU A 70 18.59 10.45 0.17
CA LEU A 70 18.64 9.33 -0.76
C LEU A 70 19.71 9.65 -1.80
N THR A 71 20.92 9.15 -1.58
CA THR A 71 21.95 9.20 -2.62
C THR A 71 21.55 8.22 -3.71
N PRO A 72 21.44 8.66 -4.98
CA PRO A 72 21.26 7.71 -6.09
C PRO A 72 22.39 6.69 -6.04
N PRO A 73 22.13 5.40 -6.31
CA PRO A 73 23.15 4.37 -6.24
C PRO A 73 24.31 4.76 -7.14
N CYS A 74 25.49 4.98 -6.54
CA CYS A 74 26.70 5.23 -7.28
C CYS A 74 26.96 4.03 -8.19
N GLN A 75 27.21 4.28 -9.48
CA GLN A 75 27.64 3.27 -10.46
C GLN A 75 29.10 2.88 -10.22
N CYS A 76 29.46 2.56 -8.97
CA CYS A 76 30.78 2.04 -8.66
C CYS A 76 30.74 0.51 -8.76
N PRO A 77 31.67 -0.13 -9.49
CA PRO A 77 31.76 -1.58 -9.52
C PRO A 77 32.05 -2.09 -8.10
N ALA A 78 31.08 -2.78 -7.49
CA ALA A 78 31.16 -3.25 -6.12
C ALA A 78 32.26 -4.31 -5.97
N ASN A 79 33.18 -4.10 -5.02
CA ASN A 79 34.16 -5.09 -4.59
C ASN A 79 33.46 -6.11 -3.65
N PRO A 80 33.46 -7.42 -3.95
CA PRO A 80 32.60 -8.42 -3.29
C PRO A 80 33.00 -8.84 -1.85
N LYS A 81 33.76 -8.04 -1.10
CA LYS A 81 34.38 -8.48 0.17
C LYS A 81 34.01 -7.66 1.43
N THR A 82 32.84 -7.03 1.49
CA THR A 82 32.37 -6.45 2.77
C THR A 82 30.95 -6.89 3.09
N PRO A 83 30.73 -7.70 4.15
CA PRO A 83 29.40 -8.06 4.58
C PRO A 83 28.85 -6.93 5.45
N ALA A 84 27.85 -6.21 4.95
CA ALA A 84 27.09 -5.25 5.74
C ALA A 84 25.61 -5.63 5.68
N CYS A 85 25.08 -5.92 6.87
CA CYS A 85 23.69 -5.80 7.33
C CYS A 85 22.58 -6.31 6.39
N GLY A 86 21.84 -7.32 6.84
CA GLY A 86 20.65 -7.85 6.17
C GLY A 86 19.61 -6.77 5.89
N LEU A 87 19.69 -6.18 4.71
CA LEU A 87 18.55 -5.62 4.00
C LEU A 87 17.62 -6.78 3.65
N ALA A 88 16.32 -6.51 3.59
CA ALA A 88 15.28 -7.39 3.05
C ALA A 88 15.83 -8.22 1.89
N SER A 89 15.37 -9.46 1.71
CA SER A 89 15.58 -10.19 0.45
C SER A 89 15.22 -9.25 -0.70
N GLY A 90 16.25 -8.59 -1.21
CA GLY A 90 16.16 -7.66 -2.31
C GLY A 90 15.68 -8.49 -3.48
N LEU A 91 14.90 -7.83 -4.35
CA LEU A 91 14.59 -8.28 -5.70
C LEU A 91 15.58 -9.36 -6.13
N ALA A 92 15.08 -10.59 -6.30
CA ALA A 92 15.88 -11.72 -6.74
C ALA A 92 16.88 -11.20 -7.79
N THR A 93 18.18 -11.44 -7.56
CA THR A 93 19.23 -11.03 -8.50
C THR A 93 18.79 -11.47 -9.89
N ARG A 94 18.54 -10.49 -10.77
CA ARG A 94 18.10 -10.77 -12.12
C ARG A 94 19.06 -11.76 -12.74
N THR A 95 18.50 -12.80 -13.33
CA THR A 95 19.28 -13.73 -14.12
C THR A 95 19.88 -12.98 -15.31
N THR A 96 20.98 -13.50 -15.87
CA THR A 96 21.60 -12.92 -17.06
C THR A 96 20.63 -12.82 -18.24
N ASP A 97 19.64 -13.70 -18.30
CA ASP A 97 18.62 -13.72 -19.36
C ASP A 97 17.55 -12.66 -19.14
N GLU A 98 17.14 -12.42 -17.89
CA GLU A 98 16.26 -11.30 -17.55
C GLU A 98 16.92 -9.96 -17.83
N ASP A 99 18.21 -9.81 -17.52
CA ASP A 99 18.97 -8.60 -17.83
C ASP A 99 19.09 -8.38 -19.34
N LYS A 100 19.40 -9.42 -20.12
CA LYS A 100 19.41 -9.32 -21.60
C LYS A 100 18.05 -8.91 -22.15
N ARG A 101 16.97 -9.52 -21.65
CA ARG A 101 15.61 -9.20 -22.08
C ARG A 101 15.22 -7.77 -21.72
N LEU A 102 15.59 -7.32 -20.53
CA LEU A 102 15.36 -5.95 -20.08
C LEU A 102 16.15 -4.95 -20.94
N GLN A 103 17.43 -5.20 -21.20
CA GLN A 103 18.25 -4.32 -22.03
C GLN A 103 17.74 -4.26 -23.47
N SER A 104 17.31 -5.40 -24.03
CA SER A 104 16.68 -5.44 -25.35
C SER A 104 15.38 -4.64 -25.38
N PHE A 105 14.54 -4.77 -24.35
CA PHE A 105 13.31 -4.00 -24.23
C PHE A 105 13.59 -2.49 -24.14
N LEU A 106 14.49 -2.07 -23.26
CA LEU A 106 14.83 -0.65 -23.08
C LEU A 106 15.46 -0.05 -24.34
N GLY A 107 16.35 -0.78 -25.01
CA GLY A 107 16.95 -0.36 -26.27
C GLY A 107 15.94 -0.19 -27.40
N ASN A 108 14.83 -0.94 -27.37
CA ASN A 108 13.76 -0.83 -28.36
C ASN A 108 12.72 0.26 -28.02
N GLU A 109 12.37 0.41 -26.74
CA GLU A 109 11.29 1.31 -26.32
C GLU A 109 11.76 2.74 -26.07
N LEU A 110 12.92 2.97 -25.44
CA LEU A 110 13.37 4.33 -25.09
C LEU A 110 13.51 5.27 -26.31
N PRO A 111 14.05 4.82 -27.46
CA PRO A 111 14.14 5.69 -28.64
C PRO A 111 12.79 6.19 -29.15
N LYS A 112 11.69 5.47 -28.89
CA LYS A 112 10.34 5.90 -29.29
C LYS A 112 9.86 7.16 -28.57
N PHE A 113 10.49 7.50 -27.44
CA PHE A 113 10.16 8.66 -26.63
C PHE A 113 11.10 9.86 -26.88
N GLU A 114 12.22 9.68 -27.60
CA GLU A 114 13.19 10.76 -27.85
C GLU A 114 12.59 11.96 -28.59
N GLY A 115 11.60 11.71 -29.47
CA GLY A 115 10.90 12.76 -30.21
C GLY A 115 9.71 13.39 -29.47
N ILE A 116 9.31 12.87 -28.31
CA ILE A 116 8.12 13.35 -27.59
C ILE A 116 8.52 14.52 -26.70
N THR A 117 8.34 15.73 -27.23
CA THR A 117 8.59 16.97 -26.52
C THR A 117 7.27 17.63 -26.11
N GLY A 118 7.01 17.65 -24.79
CA GLY A 118 5.86 18.37 -24.22
C GLY A 118 4.55 17.56 -24.14
N PRO A 119 3.48 18.18 -23.60
CA PRO A 119 2.16 17.56 -23.55
C PRO A 119 1.70 17.21 -24.96
N THR A 120 1.28 15.96 -25.13
CA THR A 120 0.83 15.42 -26.42
C THR A 120 -0.28 16.29 -27.01
N SER A 121 -0.30 16.47 -28.32
CA SER A 121 -1.35 17.21 -29.03
C SER A 121 -2.69 16.47 -29.08
N LEU A 122 -2.86 15.39 -28.28
CA LEU A 122 -4.09 14.61 -28.24
C LEU A 122 -5.29 15.53 -28.00
N ILE A 123 -6.29 15.28 -28.83
CA ILE A 123 -7.50 16.06 -29.00
C ILE A 123 -8.21 16.20 -27.65
N THR A 124 -8.43 17.44 -27.22
CA THR A 124 -9.29 17.72 -26.07
C THR A 124 -10.75 17.48 -26.48
N HIS A 125 -11.30 16.33 -26.11
CA HIS A 125 -12.73 16.08 -26.28
C HIS A 125 -13.53 16.84 -25.21
N ARG A 126 -14.13 17.97 -25.58
CA ARG A 126 -15.03 18.71 -24.70
C ARG A 126 -16.44 18.13 -24.81
N ILE A 127 -16.83 17.33 -23.82
CA ILE A 127 -18.21 16.84 -23.69
C ILE A 127 -19.09 18.05 -23.32
N ARG A 128 -19.93 18.49 -24.25
CA ARG A 128 -20.95 19.52 -23.98
C ARG A 128 -22.20 18.82 -23.47
N LEU A 129 -22.55 19.08 -22.22
CA LEU A 129 -23.82 18.63 -21.65
C LEU A 129 -24.95 19.48 -22.26
N THR A 130 -25.90 18.85 -22.93
CA THR A 130 -27.11 19.54 -23.42
C THR A 130 -27.96 20.07 -22.27
N ASN A 131 -27.92 19.40 -21.11
CA ASN A 131 -28.53 19.86 -19.88
C ASN A 131 -27.58 19.62 -18.69
N PRO A 132 -27.02 20.66 -18.06
CA PRO A 132 -26.08 20.53 -16.94
C PRO A 132 -26.76 20.26 -15.59
N THR A 133 -28.10 20.25 -15.52
CA THR A 133 -28.79 19.98 -14.26
C THR A 133 -28.63 18.50 -13.89
N PRO A 134 -28.14 18.18 -12.67
CA PRO A 134 -28.07 16.79 -12.22
C PRO A 134 -29.45 16.14 -12.23
N THR A 135 -29.64 15.13 -13.06
CA THR A 135 -30.88 14.35 -13.07
C THR A 135 -30.88 13.42 -11.86
N LYS A 136 -31.70 13.72 -10.84
CA LYS A 136 -31.94 12.78 -9.75
C LYS A 136 -32.61 11.52 -10.30
N GLN A 137 -31.85 10.42 -10.33
CA GLN A 137 -32.39 9.10 -10.62
C GLN A 137 -33.34 8.71 -9.48
N ARG A 138 -34.64 8.61 -9.78
CA ARG A 138 -35.64 8.22 -8.79
C ARG A 138 -35.51 6.74 -8.50
N TYR A 139 -35.36 6.39 -7.22
CA TYR A 139 -35.46 5.01 -6.75
C TYR A 139 -36.82 4.46 -7.17
N ARG A 140 -36.82 3.32 -7.87
CA ARG A 140 -38.04 2.57 -8.15
C ARG A 140 -38.22 1.61 -6.97
N PRO A 141 -39.27 1.78 -6.15
CA PRO A 141 -39.54 0.83 -5.08
C PRO A 141 -39.69 -0.56 -5.69
N ARG A 142 -38.95 -1.53 -5.15
CA ARG A 142 -39.15 -2.94 -5.47
C ARG A 142 -40.39 -3.42 -4.70
N ASN A 143 -41.12 -4.37 -5.27
CA ASN A 143 -42.19 -5.09 -4.57
C ASN A 143 -41.61 -5.66 -3.25
N PRO A 144 -42.29 -5.52 -2.09
CA PRO A 144 -41.83 -6.05 -0.82
C PRO A 144 -41.26 -7.47 -0.89
N ALA A 145 -41.92 -8.37 -1.62
CA ALA A 145 -41.45 -9.75 -1.79
C ALA A 145 -40.06 -9.84 -2.47
N MET A 146 -39.76 -8.96 -3.42
CA MET A 146 -38.44 -8.90 -4.06
C MET A 146 -37.41 -8.19 -3.18
N GLN A 147 -37.84 -7.25 -2.34
CA GLN A 147 -36.94 -6.57 -1.40
C GLN A 147 -36.49 -7.55 -0.30
N GLU A 148 -37.38 -8.41 0.18
CA GLU A 148 -37.03 -9.49 1.12
C GLU A 148 -35.96 -10.44 0.53
N VAL A 149 -36.06 -10.79 -0.75
CA VAL A 149 -35.04 -11.60 -1.44
C VAL A 149 -33.69 -10.87 -1.49
N ILE A 150 -33.69 -9.56 -1.77
CA ILE A 150 -32.48 -8.73 -1.79
C ILE A 150 -31.87 -8.67 -0.39
N ASP A 151 -32.68 -8.39 0.63
CA ASP A 151 -32.24 -8.24 2.01
C ASP A 151 -31.67 -9.56 2.55
N GLN A 152 -32.31 -10.69 2.21
CA GLN A 152 -31.83 -12.02 2.58
C GLN A 152 -30.49 -12.36 1.92
N GLU A 153 -30.28 -11.99 0.65
CA GLU A 153 -28.99 -12.22 0.01
C GLU A 153 -27.90 -11.32 0.60
N VAL A 154 -28.21 -10.06 0.94
CA VAL A 154 -27.27 -9.17 1.64
C VAL A 154 -26.87 -9.76 2.99
N GLU A 155 -27.85 -10.25 3.77
CA GLU A 155 -27.57 -10.90 5.06
C GLU A 155 -26.73 -12.18 4.89
N ASN A 156 -26.97 -12.96 3.83
CA ASN A 156 -26.16 -14.12 3.49
C ASN A 156 -24.72 -13.73 3.14
N MET A 157 -24.52 -12.64 2.39
CA MET A 157 -23.19 -12.12 2.07
C MET A 157 -22.46 -11.67 3.34
N GLU A 158 -23.13 -10.98 4.25
CA GLU A 158 -22.56 -10.55 5.53
C GLU A 158 -22.17 -11.75 6.41
N LYS A 159 -23.01 -12.79 6.45
CA LYS A 159 -22.71 -14.04 7.16
C LYS A 159 -21.54 -14.79 6.52
N ARG A 160 -21.46 -14.90 5.19
CA ARG A 160 -20.34 -15.51 4.45
C ARG A 160 -19.04 -14.75 4.68
N ALA A 161 -19.09 -13.42 4.66
CA ALA A 161 -17.94 -12.57 4.97
C ALA A 161 -17.48 -12.78 6.42
N SER A 162 -18.42 -12.88 7.35
CA SER A 162 -18.14 -13.12 8.78
C SER A 162 -17.64 -14.55 9.07
N SER A 163 -18.13 -15.57 8.35
CA SER A 163 -17.69 -16.96 8.50
C SER A 163 -16.31 -17.20 7.89
N ASN A 164 -15.99 -16.55 6.77
CA ASN A 164 -14.65 -16.59 6.17
C ASN A 164 -13.59 -16.01 7.11
N HIS A 165 -13.95 -15.06 7.98
CA HIS A 165 -13.05 -14.53 9.01
C HIS A 165 -12.86 -15.50 10.20
N ARG A 166 -13.79 -16.43 10.43
CA ARG A 166 -13.76 -17.39 11.55
C ARG A 166 -13.08 -18.72 11.19
N ALA A 167 -13.15 -19.15 9.92
CA ALA A 167 -12.50 -20.38 9.44
C ALA A 167 -10.96 -20.28 9.35
N ALA A 168 -10.41 -19.06 9.24
CA ALA A 168 -8.95 -18.84 9.21
C ALA A 168 -8.24 -19.02 10.58
N HIS A 169 -8.99 -19.31 11.65
CA HIS A 169 -8.45 -19.45 13.02
C HIS A 169 -8.68 -20.82 13.68
N GLY A 170 -9.07 -21.86 12.92
CA GLY A 170 -9.30 -23.21 13.45
C GLY A 170 -8.48 -24.29 12.77
N VAL A 171 -7.15 -24.34 13.01
CA VAL A 171 -6.37 -25.57 12.78
C VAL A 171 -6.43 -26.40 14.06
N PRO A 172 -7.03 -27.61 14.06
CA PRO A 172 -6.91 -28.52 15.19
C PRO A 172 -5.49 -29.07 15.23
N ARG A 173 -4.87 -28.99 16.41
CA ARG A 173 -3.66 -29.75 16.72
C ARG A 173 -4.02 -31.20 16.98
N SER A 174 -3.52 -32.09 16.13
CA SER A 174 -3.16 -33.47 16.45
C SER A 174 -2.13 -33.94 15.44
#